data_AF-A0A5B2Z7J4-F1
#
_entry.id   AF-A0A5B2Z7J4-F1
#
_cell.length_a   1.000
_cell.length_b   1.000
_cell.length_c   1.000
_cell.angle_alpha   90.00
_cell.angle_beta   90.00
_cell.angle_gamma   90.00
#
_symmetry.space_group_name_H-M   'P 1'
#
loop_
_entity.id
_entity.type
_entity.pdbx_description
1 polymer ?
#
loop_
_entity_poly.entity_id
_entity_poly.type
_entity_poly.pdbx_seq_one_letter_code
_entity_poly.pdbx_strand_id
1 'polypeptide(L)'
;MPKFIDTHIMGSLDGEKLKHVQNSPRDEFGVTHENLIYNKEDKLFCLLDVPDKEAVEKHHHKLGISCDWIMEVGTTKEKINPQSYGCDFLSCFPPAAKPNRLVNKK
;
A
#
# COMPACT_ATOMS: atom_id res chain seq x y z
N MET A 1 -9.41 9.16 7.69
CA MET A 1 -9.33 10.64 7.81
C MET A 1 -9.77 11.17 6.44
N PRO A 2 -9.80 12.50 6.17
CA PRO A 2 -10.05 12.93 4.80
C PRO A 2 -9.00 12.33 3.87
N LYS A 3 -9.40 12.05 2.63
CA LYS A 3 -8.52 11.47 1.64
C LYS A 3 -8.19 12.53 0.61
N PHE A 4 -6.93 12.59 0.24
CA PHE A 4 -6.45 13.52 -0.77
C PHE A 4 -5.85 12.74 -1.92
N ILE A 5 -6.08 13.23 -3.13
CA ILE A 5 -5.29 12.85 -4.30
C ILE A 5 -4.39 14.01 -4.63
N ASP A 6 -3.10 13.72 -4.73
CA ASP A 6 -2.13 14.60 -5.35
C ASP A 6 -1.61 14.02 -6.67
N THR A 7 -1.18 14.92 -7.54
CA THR A 7 -0.58 14.55 -8.83
C THR A 7 0.78 15.22 -8.97
N HIS A 8 1.77 14.45 -9.38
CA HIS A 8 3.10 14.97 -9.69
C HIS A 8 3.82 14.07 -10.70
N ILE A 9 4.96 14.55 -11.20
CA ILE A 9 5.80 13.78 -12.11
C ILE A 9 6.52 12.67 -11.30
N MET A 10 6.46 11.44 -11.80
CA MET A 10 7.06 10.24 -11.18
C MET A 10 8.60 10.32 -11.13
N GLY A 11 9.20 10.97 -12.13
CA GLY A 11 10.65 11.17 -12.21
C GLY A 11 11.41 9.84 -12.23
N SER A 12 12.33 9.66 -11.29
CA SER A 12 13.17 8.45 -11.19
C SER A 12 12.59 7.35 -10.29
N LEU A 13 11.31 7.45 -9.90
CA LEU A 13 10.61 6.39 -9.19
C LEU A 13 10.26 5.27 -10.18
N ASP A 14 10.42 4.02 -9.75
CA ASP A 14 10.07 2.83 -10.53
C ASP A 14 8.98 2.04 -9.79
N GLY A 15 8.28 1.15 -10.48
CA GLY A 15 7.16 0.39 -9.91
C GLY A 15 7.50 -0.38 -8.63
N GLU A 16 8.73 -0.90 -8.51
CA GLU A 16 9.19 -1.56 -7.28
C GLU A 16 9.34 -0.59 -6.11
N LYS A 17 9.86 0.62 -6.36
CA LYS A 17 9.98 1.67 -5.35
C LYS A 17 8.60 2.15 -4.92
N LEU A 18 7.67 2.33 -5.86
CA LEU A 18 6.29 2.71 -5.54
C LEU A 18 5.63 1.67 -4.62
N LYS A 19 5.82 0.38 -4.88
CA LYS A 19 5.32 -0.68 -3.99
C LYS A 19 5.91 -0.57 -2.58
N HIS A 20 7.18 -0.21 -2.44
CA HIS A 20 7.79 -0.01 -1.14
C HIS A 20 7.23 1.24 -0.42
N VAL A 21 7.08 2.35 -1.15
CA VAL A 21 6.50 3.60 -0.63
C VAL A 21 5.04 3.39 -0.19
N GLN A 22 4.25 2.64 -0.95
CA GLN A 22 2.86 2.33 -0.60
C GLN A 22 2.73 1.57 0.72
N ASN A 23 3.70 0.72 1.05
CA ASN A 23 3.70 -0.07 2.29
C ASN A 23 4.45 0.63 3.44
N SER A 24 4.93 1.85 3.22
CA SER A 24 5.65 2.60 4.24
C SER A 24 4.70 3.05 5.35
N PRO A 25 5.17 3.07 6.61
CA PRO A 25 4.36 3.53 7.72
C PRO A 25 4.00 5.01 7.56
N ARG A 26 3.04 5.43 8.37
CA ARG A 26 2.62 6.83 8.47
C ARG A 26 3.80 7.75 8.74
N ASP A 27 3.93 8.81 7.94
CA ASP A 27 4.99 9.80 8.09
C ASP A 27 4.77 10.71 9.33
N GLU A 28 5.77 11.50 9.69
CA GLU A 28 5.77 12.47 10.78
C GLU A 28 4.62 13.49 10.68
N PHE A 29 4.17 13.80 9.47
CA PHE A 29 3.03 14.69 9.20
C PHE A 29 1.67 14.00 9.24
N GLY A 30 1.65 12.71 9.56
CA GLY A 30 0.42 11.91 9.57
C GLY A 30 -0.06 11.52 8.17
N VAL A 31 0.80 11.52 7.17
CA VAL A 31 0.48 11.10 5.79
C VAL A 31 0.65 9.58 5.66
N THR A 32 -0.35 8.92 5.10
CA THR A 32 -0.30 7.49 4.77
C THR A 32 -0.67 7.27 3.30
N HIS A 33 0.12 6.47 2.58
CA HIS A 33 -0.17 6.09 1.19
C HIS A 33 -1.18 4.94 1.14
N GLU A 34 -2.37 5.20 0.62
CA GLU A 34 -3.40 4.16 0.42
C GLU A 34 -3.25 3.48 -0.95
N ASN A 35 -2.94 4.27 -1.98
CA ASN A 35 -2.68 3.76 -3.32
C ASN A 35 -1.79 4.71 -4.13
N LEU A 36 -0.99 4.14 -5.03
CA LEU A 36 -0.15 4.87 -5.97
C LEU A 36 -0.48 4.39 -7.37
N ILE A 37 -0.94 5.30 -8.23
CA ILE A 37 -1.35 5.02 -9.60
C ILE A 37 -0.44 5.83 -10.52
N TYR A 38 0.19 5.19 -11.50
CA TYR A 38 1.06 5.88 -12.45
C TYR A 38 0.65 5.59 -13.89
N ASN A 39 0.92 6.53 -14.79
CA ASN A 39 0.70 6.39 -16.22
C ASN A 39 2.03 6.22 -16.98
N LYS A 40 1.96 5.79 -18.24
CA LYS A 40 3.10 5.73 -19.19
C LYS A 40 3.68 7.11 -19.55
N GLU A 41 2.98 8.19 -19.19
CA GLU A 41 3.39 9.58 -19.39
C GLU A 41 4.14 10.16 -18.17
N ASP A 42 4.70 9.30 -17.30
CA ASP A 42 5.39 9.69 -16.06
C ASP A 42 4.57 10.53 -15.08
N LYS A 43 3.23 10.46 -15.17
CA LYS A 43 2.32 11.07 -14.18
C LYS A 43 2.03 10.09 -13.07
N LEU A 44 2.26 10.50 -11.83
CA LEU A 44 1.92 9.78 -10.62
C LEU A 44 0.71 10.44 -9.95
N PHE A 45 -0.21 9.61 -9.50
CA PHE A 45 -1.39 9.98 -8.73
C PHE A 45 -1.28 9.25 -7.39
N CYS A 46 -1.09 10.02 -6.33
CA CYS A 46 -0.95 9.49 -4.99
C CYS A 46 -2.26 9.67 -4.24
N LEU A 47 -2.84 8.57 -3.78
CA LEU A 47 -4.00 8.58 -2.90
C LEU A 47 -3.52 8.48 -1.46
N LEU A 48 -3.73 9.54 -0.69
CA LEU A 48 -3.23 9.69 0.66
C LEU A 48 -4.37 9.79 1.68
N ASP A 49 -4.22 9.15 2.85
CA ASP A 49 -5.08 9.36 4.05
C ASP A 49 -4.32 10.32 4.99
N VAL A 50 -4.82 11.55 5.11
CA VAL A 50 -4.09 12.68 5.72
C VAL A 50 -5.07 13.50 6.58
N PRO A 51 -4.63 14.14 7.68
CA PRO A 51 -5.52 15.02 8.45
C PRO A 51 -5.91 16.29 7.67
N ASP A 52 -4.96 16.94 7.00
CA ASP A 52 -5.13 18.27 6.39
C ASP A 52 -4.35 18.40 5.08
N LYS A 53 -4.80 19.30 4.19
CA LYS A 53 -4.11 19.60 2.92
C LYS A 53 -2.67 20.09 3.13
N GLU A 54 -2.41 20.87 4.16
CA GLU A 54 -1.05 21.36 4.46
C GLU A 54 -0.05 20.25 4.75
N ALA A 55 -0.51 19.13 5.34
CA ALA A 55 0.36 17.99 5.61
C ALA A 55 0.80 17.30 4.31
N VAL A 56 -0.05 17.29 3.28
CA VAL A 56 0.31 16.82 1.93
C VAL A 56 1.41 17.70 1.34
N GLU A 57 1.25 19.02 1.42
CA GLU A 57 2.23 19.98 0.88
C GLU A 57 3.58 19.87 1.61
N LYS A 58 3.57 19.78 2.95
CA LYS A 58 4.79 19.62 3.77
C LYS A 58 5.52 18.31 3.48
N HIS A 59 4.78 17.21 3.32
CA HIS A 59 5.35 15.90 2.96
C HIS A 59 6.10 15.95 1.62
N HIS A 60 5.45 16.48 0.59
CA HIS A 60 6.08 16.60 -0.74
C HIS A 60 7.22 17.61 -0.76
N HIS A 61 7.10 18.72 -0.04
CA HIS A 61 8.17 19.72 0.07
C HIS A 61 9.42 19.15 0.74
N LYS A 62 9.27 18.33 1.79
CA LYS A 62 10.40 17.62 2.45
C LYS A 62 11.13 16.67 1.49
N LEU A 63 10.40 16.09 0.54
CA LEU A 63 10.95 15.21 -0.50
C LEU A 63 11.47 15.99 -1.72
N GLY A 64 11.30 17.32 -1.77
CA GLY A 64 11.68 18.14 -2.91
C GLY A 64 10.80 17.93 -4.15
N ILE A 65 9.57 17.45 -3.96
CA ILE A 65 8.61 17.16 -5.04
C ILE A 65 7.60 18.32 -5.13
N SER A 66 7.36 18.81 -6.33
CA SER A 66 6.29 19.77 -6.63
C SER A 66 5.01 19.04 -7.05
N CYS A 67 3.93 19.19 -6.28
CA CYS A 67 2.61 18.72 -6.68
C CYS A 67 1.98 19.70 -7.68
N ASP A 68 1.46 19.17 -8.80
CA ASP A 68 0.72 19.96 -9.79
C ASP A 68 -0.70 20.28 -9.30
N TRP A 69 -1.34 19.29 -8.67
CA TRP A 69 -2.72 19.39 -8.22
C TRP A 69 -2.92 18.58 -6.94
N ILE A 70 -3.70 19.11 -6.01
CA ILE A 70 -4.10 18.45 -4.77
C ILE A 70 -5.60 18.67 -4.60
N MET A 71 -6.36 17.59 -4.44
CA MET A 71 -7.80 17.63 -4.23
C MET A 71 -8.25 16.67 -3.13
N GLU A 72 -9.27 17.05 -2.38
CA GLU A 72 -9.96 16.15 -1.46
C GLU A 72 -10.90 15.22 -2.24
N VAL A 73 -10.90 13.93 -1.91
CA VAL A 73 -11.69 12.91 -2.62
C VAL A 73 -12.38 11.94 -1.67
N GLY A 74 -13.52 11.40 -2.14
CA GLY A 74 -14.13 10.20 -1.56
C GLY A 74 -13.65 8.94 -2.27
N THR A 75 -13.47 7.84 -1.54
CA THR A 75 -13.11 6.54 -2.13
C THR A 75 -14.14 5.49 -1.78
N THR A 76 -14.52 4.65 -2.73
CA THR A 76 -15.42 3.51 -2.52
C THR A 76 -14.71 2.26 -1.99
N LYS A 77 -13.38 2.29 -1.87
CA LYS A 77 -12.58 1.16 -1.35
C LYS A 77 -12.89 0.96 0.13
N GLU A 78 -13.53 -0.16 0.46
CA GLU A 78 -13.74 -0.60 1.83
C GLU A 78 -12.40 -0.97 2.47
N LYS A 79 -12.20 -0.58 3.74
CA LYS A 79 -11.05 -1.05 4.51
C LYS A 79 -11.28 -2.54 4.78
N ILE A 80 -10.55 -3.39 4.07
CA ILE A 80 -10.55 -4.82 4.32
C ILE A 80 -10.09 -5.04 5.76
N ASN A 81 -10.99 -5.43 6.65
CA ASN A 81 -10.63 -5.86 7.99
C ASN A 81 -10.01 -7.26 7.87
N PRO A 82 -8.73 -7.49 8.19
CA PRO A 82 -8.14 -8.82 8.12
C PRO A 82 -8.87 -9.86 8.99
N GLN A 83 -9.64 -9.41 9.98
CA GLN A 83 -10.48 -10.29 10.82
C GLN A 83 -11.73 -10.83 10.11
N SER A 84 -12.11 -10.32 8.93
CA SER A 84 -13.29 -10.83 8.21
C SER A 84 -13.00 -12.07 7.37
N TYR A 85 -11.74 -12.41 7.12
CA TYR A 85 -11.34 -13.68 6.51
C TYR A 85 -10.98 -14.71 7.58
N GLY A 86 -11.96 -15.04 8.42
CA GLY A 86 -11.92 -16.25 9.23
C GLY A 86 -12.16 -17.49 8.36
N CYS A 87 -11.23 -17.81 7.47
CA CYS A 87 -11.06 -19.19 7.04
C CYS A 87 -9.82 -19.71 7.76
N ASP A 88 -10.04 -20.51 8.79
CA ASP A 88 -9.00 -21.25 9.49
C ASP A 88 -8.15 -21.99 8.45
N PHE A 89 -6.95 -21.48 8.20
CA PHE A 89 -5.98 -22.02 7.23
C PHE A 89 -5.63 -23.50 7.50
N LEU A 90 -5.96 -23.99 8.70
CA LEU A 90 -5.83 -25.39 9.14
C LEU A 90 -6.91 -26.33 8.58
N SER A 91 -8.01 -25.82 8.01
CA SER A 91 -9.10 -26.66 7.50
C SER A 91 -8.94 -27.10 6.03
N CYS A 92 -8.03 -26.48 5.27
CA CYS A 92 -7.86 -26.75 3.83
C CYS A 92 -6.65 -27.65 3.48
N PHE A 93 -5.80 -28.00 4.44
CA PHE A 93 -4.74 -28.99 4.20
C PHE A 93 -5.20 -30.38 4.65
N PRO A 94 -5.30 -31.38 3.77
CA PRO A 94 -5.45 -32.76 4.21
C PRO A 94 -4.25 -33.11 5.10
N PRO A 95 -4.44 -33.85 6.21
CA PRO A 95 -3.34 -34.21 7.10
C PRO A 95 -2.27 -34.95 6.30
N ALA A 96 -1.03 -34.48 6.40
CA ALA A 96 0.11 -35.09 5.72
C ALA A 96 0.14 -36.60 6.03
N ALA A 97 0.11 -37.42 4.98
CA ALA A 97 0.29 -38.86 5.09
C ALA A 97 1.61 -39.14 5.81
N LYS A 98 1.54 -39.87 6.93
CA LYS A 98 2.72 -40.23 7.74
C LYS A 98 3.74 -40.95 6.84
N PRO A 99 5.03 -40.59 6.89
CA PRO A 99 6.05 -41.30 6.13
C PRO A 99 6.13 -42.75 6.60
N ASN A 100 5.98 -43.67 5.64
CA ASN A 100 6.04 -45.10 5.87
C ASN A 100 7.48 -45.45 6.31
N ARG A 101 7.64 -45.90 7.56
CA ARG A 101 8.94 -46.32 8.11
C ARG A 101 9.36 -47.61 7.41
N LEU A 102 10.24 -47.52 6.42
CA LEU A 102 10.93 -48.68 5.86
C LEU A 102 11.77 -49.32 6.96
N VAL A 103 11.27 -50.45 7.49
CA VAL A 103 12.01 -51.32 8.39
C VAL A 103 13.02 -52.07 7.53
N ASN A 104 14.30 -51.69 7.62
CA ASN A 104 15.39 -52.48 7.07
C ASN A 104 15.48 -53.80 7.86
N LYS A 105 15.12 -54.91 7.21
CA LYS A 105 15.49 -56.26 7.65
C LYS A 105 17.01 -56.41 7.48
N LYS A 106 17.70 -56.66 8.60
CA LYS A 106 18.97 -57.39 8.60
C LYS A 106 18.67 -58.82 9.02
#